data_AF-H9WXY2-F1
#
_entry.id   AF-H9WXY2-F1
#
_cell.length_a   1.000
_cell.length_b   1.000
_cell.length_c   1.000
_cell.angle_alpha   90.00
_cell.angle_beta   90.00
_cell.angle_gamma   90.00
#
_symmetry.space_group_name_H-M   'P 1'
#
loop_
_entity.id
_entity.type
_entity.pdbx_description
1 polymer ?
#
loop_
_entity_poly.entity_id
_entity_poly.type
_entity_poly.pdbx_seq_one_letter_code
_entity_poly.pdbx_strand_id
1 'polypeptide(L)' 'WRIVGANSMERAYVENALCLAFVDAGEDPEVSIVIGAYQLQEILLQFDIGRSTLGFSSNLLQLPYLTSCGKFNTTSTL' A
#
# COMPACT_ATOMS: atom_id res chain seq x y z
N TRP A 1 -2.31 -7.35 -7.99
CA TRP A 1 -2.52 -6.51 -6.81
C TRP A 1 -3.69 -5.60 -7.09
N ARG A 2 -4.68 -5.53 -6.19
CA ARG A 2 -5.81 -4.58 -6.29
C ARG A 2 -5.57 -3.41 -5.34
N ILE A 3 -5.63 -2.19 -5.86
CA ILE A 3 -5.64 -0.98 -5.05
C ILE A 3 -7.12 -0.67 -4.76
N VAL A 4 -7.46 -0.61 -3.48
CA VAL A 4 -8.82 -0.34 -2.98
C VAL A 4 -8.89 1.06 -2.39
N GLY A 5 -10.10 1.53 -2.03
CA GLY A 5 -10.30 2.87 -1.47
C GLY A 5 -9.34 3.24 -0.35
N ALA A 6 -9.03 2.30 0.55
CA ALA A 6 -8.09 2.49 1.66
C ALA A 6 -6.63 2.75 1.23
N ASN A 7 -6.25 2.44 -0.02
CA ASN A 7 -4.93 2.66 -0.57
C ASN A 7 -4.92 3.70 -1.71
N SER A 8 -6.09 4.18 -2.14
CA SER A 8 -6.24 5.09 -3.28
C SER A 8 -6.82 6.45 -2.92
N MET A 9 -7.45 6.61 -1.76
CA MET A 9 -8.17 7.82 -1.39
C MET A 9 -7.61 8.42 -0.09
N GLU A 10 -7.15 9.67 -0.14
CA GLU A 10 -6.69 10.41 1.03
C GLU A 10 -7.68 11.51 1.39
N ARG A 11 -7.86 11.77 2.69
CA ARG A 11 -8.74 12.85 3.15
C ARG A 11 -7.99 14.18 3.06
N ALA A 12 -8.47 15.06 2.19
CA ALA A 12 -7.94 16.41 2.12
C ALA A 12 -8.26 17.16 3.42
N TYR A 13 -7.26 17.86 3.94
CA TYR A 13 -7.40 18.65 5.17
C TYR A 13 -8.41 19.79 5.00
N VAL A 14 -8.50 20.33 3.78
CA VAL A 14 -9.41 21.40 3.39
C VAL A 14 -10.69 20.76 2.82
N GLU A 15 -11.85 21.29 3.21
CA GLU A 15 -13.16 20.97 2.60
C GLU A 15 -13.77 19.58 2.84
N ASN A 16 -13.24 18.73 3.75
CA ASN A 16 -13.77 17.38 3.99
C ASN A 16 -13.86 16.52 2.70
N ALA A 17 -13.04 16.82 1.70
CA ALA A 17 -13.02 16.10 0.45
C ALA A 17 -12.16 14.84 0.53
N LEU A 18 -12.46 13.86 -0.34
CA LEU A 18 -11.58 12.73 -0.61
C LEU A 18 -10.87 12.98 -1.95
N CYS A 19 -9.56 12.90 -1.94
CA CYS A 19 -8.72 13.06 -3.12
C CYS A 19 -8.16 11.71 -3.56
N LEU A 20 -8.01 11.54 -4.87
CA LEU A 20 -7.26 10.42 -5.43
C LEU A 20 -5.78 10.59 -5.07
N ALA A 21 -5.21 9.63 -4.33
CA ALA A 21 -3.83 9.67 -3.83
C ALA A 21 -2.80 9.26 -4.91
N PHE A 22 -2.95 9.81 -6.11
CA PHE A 22 -2.07 9.60 -7.25
C PHE A 22 -1.63 10.97 -7.77
N VAL A 23 -0.37 11.09 -8.15
CA VAL A 23 0.23 12.35 -8.58
C VAL A 23 0.76 12.23 -10.00
N ASP A 24 0.74 13.34 -10.72
CA ASP A 24 1.34 13.45 -12.05
C ASP A 24 2.88 13.44 -11.92
N ALA A 25 3.53 12.58 -12.72
CA ALA A 25 4.98 12.44 -12.73
C ALA A 25 5.67 13.40 -13.72
N GLY A 26 4.92 14.13 -14.54
CA GLY A 26 5.44 15.00 -15.59
C GLY A 26 5.68 14.27 -16.92
N GLU A 27 6.37 14.93 -17.85
CA GLU A 27 6.44 14.51 -19.26
C GLU A 27 7.37 13.32 -19.56
N ASP A 28 8.44 13.13 -18.78
CA ASP A 28 9.45 12.09 -19.05
C ASP A 28 9.94 11.41 -17.76
N PRO A 29 9.09 10.59 -17.11
CA PRO A 29 9.50 9.88 -15.90
C PRO A 29 10.36 8.66 -16.24
N GLU A 30 11.44 8.45 -15.48
CA GLU A 30 12.31 7.26 -15.61
C GLU A 30 11.52 5.95 -15.49
N VAL A 31 10.47 5.95 -14.66
CA VAL A 31 9.54 4.82 -14.47
C VAL A 31 8.12 5.32 -14.65
N SER A 32 7.35 4.70 -15.55
CA SER A 32 5.98 5.14 -15.87
C SER A 32 5.00 5.03 -14.70
N ILE A 33 5.24 4.11 -13.75
CA ILE A 33 4.40 3.90 -12.56
C ILE A 33 5.30 3.59 -11.37
N VAL A 34 5.27 4.46 -10.37
CA VAL A 34 5.89 4.21 -9.06
C VAL A 34 4.79 3.94 -8.06
N ILE A 35 4.86 2.79 -7.39
CA ILE A 35 3.91 2.46 -6.33
C ILE A 35 4.50 2.87 -4.98
N GLY A 36 3.95 3.92 -4.41
CA GLY A 36 4.46 4.57 -3.21
C GLY A 36 4.06 3.88 -1.91
N ALA A 37 4.63 4.37 -0.80
CA ALA A 37 4.38 3.83 0.54
C ALA A 37 2.89 3.82 0.91
N TYR A 38 2.13 4.84 0.52
CA TYR A 38 0.70 4.93 0.79
C TYR A 38 -0.09 3.76 0.19
N GLN A 39 0.20 3.42 -1.07
CA GLN A 39 -0.43 2.28 -1.74
C GLN A 39 -0.02 0.94 -1.12
N LEU A 40 1.15 0.87 -0.46
CA LEU A 40 1.68 -0.33 0.20
C LEU A 40 1.17 -0.56 1.62
N GLN A 41 0.52 0.43 2.23
CA GLN A 41 0.00 0.29 3.58
C GLN A 41 -1.01 -0.86 3.67
N GLU A 42 -0.90 -1.65 4.74
CA GLU A 42 -1.80 -2.78 5.01
C GLU A 42 -1.79 -3.86 3.91
N ILE A 43 -0.69 -3.99 3.16
CA ILE A 43 -0.45 -5.07 2.21
C ILE A 43 0.83 -5.81 2.63
N LEU A 44 0.74 -7.13 2.78
CA LEU A 44 1.92 -7.95 2.97
C LEU A 44 2.61 -8.15 1.61
N LEU A 45 3.83 -7.63 1.46
CA LEU A 45 4.69 -7.88 0.31
C LEU A 45 5.72 -8.96 0.63
N GLN A 46 5.90 -9.90 -0.30
CA GLN A 46 6.93 -10.93 -0.22
C GLN A 46 7.88 -10.80 -1.42
N PHE A 47 9.12 -10.39 -1.15
CA PHE A 47 10.19 -10.36 -2.14
C PHE A 47 10.91 -11.70 -2.13
N ASP A 48 10.54 -12.61 -3.04
CA ASP A 48 11.24 -13.88 -3.22
C ASP A 48 12.32 -13.72 -4.29
N ILE A 49 13.54 -13.44 -3.84
CA ILE A 49 14.71 -13.23 -4.71
C ILE A 49 15.10 -14.55 -5.41
N GLY A 50 15.00 -15.68 -4.71
CA GLY A 50 15.39 -16.99 -5.25
C GLY A 50 14.51 -17.42 -6.42
N ARG A 51 13.23 -17.05 -6.41
CA ARG A 51 12.30 -17.28 -7.52
C ARG A 51 12.15 -16.09 -8.46
N SER A 52 12.76 -14.95 -8.15
CA SER A 52 12.56 -13.68 -8.86
C SER A 52 11.07 -13.29 -8.95
N THR A 53 10.33 -13.46 -7.86
CA THR A 53 8.89 -13.17 -7.80
C THR A 53 8.53 -12.22 -6.66
N LEU A 54 7.53 -11.37 -6.90
CA LEU A 54 6.89 -10.54 -5.88
C LEU A 54 5.51 -11.12 -5.55
N GLY A 55 5.34 -11.60 -4.32
CA GLY A 55 4.04 -11.96 -3.76
C GLY A 55 3.39 -10.76 -3.07
N PHE A 56 2.06 -10.68 -3.13
CA PHE A 56 1.28 -9.65 -2.44
C PHE A 56 -0.03 -10.24 -1.91
N SER A 57 -0.46 -9.81 -0.72
CA SER A 57 -1.80 -10.10 -0.21
C SER A 57 -2.85 -9.15 -0.79
N SER A 58 -4.13 -9.39 -0.50
CA SER A 58 -5.13 -8.32 -0.52
C SER A 58 -4.88 -7.36 0.66
N ASN A 59 -5.56 -6.21 0.67
CA ASN A 59 -5.50 -5.30 1.82
C ASN A 59 -6.00 -6.02 3.09
N LEU A 60 -5.18 -6.00 4.14
CA LEU A 60 -5.38 -6.76 5.37
C LEU A 60 -6.57 -6.26 6.20
N LEU A 61 -7.00 -5.02 6.01
CA LEU A 61 -8.17 -4.45 6.68
C LEU A 61 -9.49 -5.05 6.15
N GLN A 62 -9.46 -5.73 5.00
CA GLN A 62 -10.65 -6.29 4.36
C GLN A 62 -10.90 -7.75 4.78
N LEU A 63 -12.13 -8.20 4.60
CA LEU A 63 -12.48 -9.62 4.72
C LEU A 63 -11.66 -10.45 3.72
N PRO A 64 -11.18 -11.64 4.11
CA PRO A 64 -11.45 -12.34 5.37
C PRO A 64 -10.47 -12.02 6.51
N TYR A 65 -9.48 -11.14 6.30
CA TYR A 65 -8.35 -10.97 7.22
C TYR A 65 -8.68 -10.13 8.45
N LEU A 66 -9.33 -8.97 8.28
CA LEU A 66 -9.68 -8.02 9.35
C LEU A 66 -8.53 -7.73 10.34
N THR A 67 -7.31 -7.64 9.82
CA THR A 67 -6.07 -7.40 10.58
C THR A 67 -5.32 -6.19 10.04
N SER A 68 -4.21 -5.83 10.65
CA SER A 68 -3.32 -4.79 10.15
C SER A 68 -1.85 -5.15 10.39
N CYS A 69 -0.95 -4.54 9.63
CA CYS A 69 0.49 -4.71 9.82
C CYS A 69 0.92 -4.36 11.26
N GLY A 70 0.29 -3.34 11.86
CA GLY A 70 0.55 -2.93 13.24
C GLY A 70 0.12 -3.94 14.32
N LYS A 71 -0.68 -4.96 13.98
CA LYS A 71 -1.06 -6.04 14.91
C LYS A 71 -0.02 -7.17 14.99
N PHE A 72 1.08 -7.08 14.26
CA PHE A 72 2.13 -8.09 14.34
C PHE A 72 2.83 -8.05 15.71
N ASN A 73 2.92 -9.20 16.37
CA ASN A 73 3.56 -9.31 17.67
C ASN A 73 5.09 -9.17 17.54
N THR A 74 5.60 -7.99 17.87
CA THR A 74 7.02 -7.65 17.88
C THR A 74 7.54 -7.64 19.32
N THR A 75 7.50 -8.78 20.02
CA THR A 75 8.23 -8.89 21.29
C THR A 75 9.73 -8.71 21.02
N SER A 76 10.24 -7.54 21.38
CA SER A 76 11.66 -7.24 21.37
C SER A 76 12.32 -7.95 22.54
N THR A 77 12.99 -9.07 22.28
CA THR A 77 13.96 -9.64 23.21
C THR A 77 15.25 -8.83 23.10
N LEU A 78 15.30 -7.68 23.75
CA LEU A 78 16.58 -7.07 24.13
C LEU A 78 17.03 -7.70 25.46
#